data_AF-A0A8K0TVA2-F1
#
_entry.id   AF-A0A8K0TVA2-F1
#
_cell.length_a   1.000
_cell.length_b   1.000
_cell.length_c   1.000
_cell.angle_alpha   90.00
_cell.angle_beta   90.00
_cell.angle_gamma   90.00
#
_symmetry.space_group_name_H-M   'P 1'
#
loop_
_entity.id
_entity.type
_entity.pdbx_description
1 polymer ?
#
loop_
_entity_poly.entity_id
_entity_poly.type
_entity_poly.pdbx_seq_one_letter_code
_entity_poly.pdbx_strand_id
1 'polypeptide(L)'
;MSLHLSNEEFFTGLTNLFESRKGKDHGAIYLVQKRLTYGQDAALEQQPNDGTTPEARPDEPLPILIRATNGKSRERASAKIKLSTVVEADALGEFFAKYAEICKAGMPTLKPRDKSKKKAKAKKRKTGTAVPP
;
A
#
# COMPACT_ATOMS: atom_id res chain seq x y z
N MET A 1 7.75 -2.55 -21.11
CA MET A 1 7.66 -1.17 -20.59
C MET A 1 6.43 -1.12 -19.69
N SER A 2 6.58 -0.85 -18.39
CA SER A 2 5.42 -0.78 -17.50
C SER A 2 4.86 0.62 -17.63
N LEU A 3 3.78 0.79 -18.40
CA LEU A 3 3.03 2.03 -18.44
C LEU A 3 2.48 2.27 -17.03
N HIS A 4 2.73 3.45 -16.46
CA HIS A 4 2.12 3.84 -15.19
C HIS A 4 0.65 4.13 -15.45
N LEU A 5 -0.22 3.44 -14.70
CA LEU A 5 -1.66 3.64 -14.74
C LEU A 5 -2.03 4.85 -13.90
N SER A 6 -3.13 5.50 -14.24
CA SER A 6 -3.74 6.50 -13.37
C SER A 6 -4.16 5.86 -12.04
N ASN A 7 -4.32 6.69 -11.01
CA ASN A 7 -4.71 6.22 -9.68
C ASN A 7 -6.06 5.46 -9.70
N GLU A 8 -7.03 5.93 -10.49
CA GLU A 8 -8.36 5.31 -10.59
C GLU A 8 -8.34 3.97 -11.33
N GLU A 9 -7.58 3.88 -12.43
CA GLU A 9 -7.38 2.63 -13.15
C GLU A 9 -6.63 1.60 -12.30
N PHE A 10 -5.66 2.05 -11.50
CA PHE A 10 -4.96 1.19 -10.56
C PHE A 10 -5.90 0.58 -9.52
N PHE A 11 -6.81 1.38 -8.94
CA PHE A 11 -7.80 0.90 -7.99
C PHE A 11 -8.80 -0.07 -8.62
N THR A 12 -9.27 0.22 -9.83
CA THR A 12 -10.17 -0.67 -10.58
C THR A 12 -9.49 -2.01 -10.88
N GLY A 13 -8.23 -1.97 -11.33
CA GLY A 13 -7.42 -3.17 -11.56
C GLY A 13 -7.14 -3.94 -10.27
N LEU A 14 -6.94 -3.25 -9.15
CA LEU A 14 -6.71 -3.88 -7.84
C LEU A 14 -7.96 -4.61 -7.33
N THR A 15 -9.14 -4.01 -7.48
CA THR A 15 -10.41 -4.65 -7.14
C THR A 15 -10.62 -5.92 -7.97
N ASN A 16 -10.44 -5.83 -9.29
CA ASN A 16 -10.52 -7.00 -10.19
C ASN A 16 -9.52 -8.10 -9.79
N LEU A 17 -8.34 -7.72 -9.30
CA LEU A 17 -7.32 -8.68 -8.84
C LEU A 17 -7.75 -9.40 -7.56
N PHE A 18 -8.39 -8.71 -6.62
CA PHE A 18 -8.98 -9.30 -5.42
C PHE A 18 -10.14 -10.23 -5.78
N GLU A 19 -11.05 -9.80 -6.67
CA GLU A 19 -12.19 -10.60 -7.12
C GLU A 19 -11.77 -11.86 -7.87
N SER A 20 -10.78 -11.77 -8.76
CA SER A 20 -10.21 -12.92 -9.49
C SER A 20 -9.66 -14.04 -8.60
N ARG A 21 -9.42 -13.72 -7.32
CA ARG A 21 -8.90 -14.63 -6.30
C ARG A 21 -9.91 -14.94 -5.21
N LYS A 22 -11.02 -14.20 -5.15
CA LYS A 22 -12.10 -14.44 -4.19
C LYS A 22 -12.68 -15.82 -4.48
N GLY A 23 -12.54 -16.74 -3.53
CA GLY A 23 -12.97 -18.14 -3.66
C GLY A 23 -11.93 -19.12 -4.22
N LYS A 24 -10.69 -18.71 -4.49
CA LYS A 24 -9.58 -19.64 -4.76
C LYS A 24 -8.77 -19.87 -3.48
N ASP A 25 -8.56 -21.13 -3.11
CA ASP A 25 -7.77 -21.52 -1.93
C ASP A 25 -6.28 -21.11 -1.99
N HIS A 26 -5.77 -20.81 -3.19
CA HIS A 26 -4.33 -20.61 -3.40
C HIS A 26 -3.99 -19.34 -4.19
N GLY A 27 -3.12 -18.52 -3.59
CA GLY A 27 -2.38 -17.46 -4.26
C GLY A 27 -2.12 -16.24 -3.38
N ALA A 28 -0.97 -15.60 -3.57
CA ALA A 28 -0.61 -14.33 -2.91
C ALA A 28 -0.68 -13.14 -3.88
N ILE A 29 -1.28 -12.02 -3.44
CA ILE A 29 -1.16 -10.72 -4.11
C ILE A 29 0.02 -10.02 -3.47
N TYR A 30 0.95 -9.53 -4.28
CA TYR A 30 2.10 -8.77 -3.81
C TYR A 30 1.86 -7.30 -4.10
N LEU A 31 1.86 -6.49 -3.05
CA LEU A 31 1.84 -5.04 -3.11
C LEU A 31 3.20 -4.53 -2.62
N VAL A 32 3.85 -3.72 -3.45
CA VAL A 32 5.18 -3.17 -3.19
C VAL A 32 5.08 -1.66 -3.29
N GLN A 33 5.53 -0.99 -2.24
CA GLN A 33 5.69 0.45 -2.20
C GLN A 33 7.19 0.76 -2.19
N LYS A 34 7.64 1.58 -3.14
CA LYS A 34 9.03 2.05 -3.19
C LYS A 34 9.05 3.54 -3.48
N ARG A 35 9.91 4.30 -2.80
CA ARG A 35 10.16 5.71 -3.16
C ARG A 35 10.71 5.77 -4.58
N LEU A 36 10.13 6.61 -5.43
CA LEU A 36 10.60 6.77 -6.81
C LEU A 36 11.81 7.70 -6.78
N THR A 37 13.00 7.13 -6.93
CA THR A 37 14.28 7.88 -6.91
C THR A 37 15.02 7.84 -8.24
N TYR A 38 14.57 7.04 -9.21
CA TYR A 38 15.23 6.83 -10.50
C TYR A 38 14.46 7.55 -11.61
N GLY A 39 15.15 8.38 -12.40
CA GLY A 39 14.55 9.15 -13.50
C GLY A 39 14.20 10.60 -13.15
N GLN A 40 14.51 11.05 -11.92
CA GLN A 40 14.50 12.47 -11.56
C GLN A 40 15.77 13.20 -12.06
N ASP A 41 16.72 12.47 -12.67
CA ASP A 41 17.98 13.05 -13.18
C ASP A 41 17.72 14.12 -14.25
N ALA A 42 16.73 13.96 -15.15
CA ALA A 42 16.49 14.98 -16.18
C ALA A 42 15.97 16.34 -15.65
N ALA A 43 15.45 16.39 -14.42
CA ALA A 43 14.98 17.62 -13.78
C ALA A 43 15.91 18.14 -12.68
N LEU A 44 16.82 17.30 -12.17
CA LEU A 44 17.76 17.65 -11.09
C LEU A 44 19.18 18.01 -11.58
N GLU A 45 19.48 17.87 -12.88
CA GLU A 45 20.77 18.24 -13.52
C GLU A 45 21.10 19.75 -13.48
N GLN A 46 20.39 20.56 -12.69
CA GLN A 46 20.70 21.99 -12.48
C GLN A 46 21.20 22.35 -11.08
N GLN A 47 21.41 21.39 -10.16
CA GLN A 47 22.02 21.72 -8.86
C GLN A 47 23.37 21.03 -8.67
N PRO A 48 24.39 21.77 -8.20
CA PRO A 48 25.76 21.30 -8.15
C PRO A 48 25.88 20.12 -7.19
N ASN A 49 26.62 19.14 -7.69
CA ASN A 49 26.93 17.86 -7.11
C ASN A 49 27.76 18.02 -5.82
N ASP A 50 27.10 18.23 -4.68
CA ASP A 50 27.69 17.98 -3.37
C ASP A 50 27.35 16.53 -3.01
N GLY A 51 28.37 15.68 -2.90
CA GLY A 51 28.34 14.20 -2.89
C GLY A 51 27.54 13.54 -1.77
N THR A 52 26.29 13.93 -1.62
CA THR A 52 25.31 13.41 -0.69
C THR A 52 24.38 12.50 -1.47
N THR A 53 24.41 11.22 -1.13
CA THR A 53 23.43 10.23 -1.58
C THR A 53 22.02 10.82 -1.48
N PRO A 54 21.10 10.60 -2.45
CA PRO A 54 19.73 11.12 -2.41
C PRO A 54 18.89 10.63 -1.21
N GLU A 55 19.46 9.86 -0.29
CA GLU A 55 18.94 9.59 1.05
C GLU A 55 19.05 10.77 2.02
N ALA A 56 19.90 11.77 1.75
CA ALA A 56 20.24 12.85 2.68
C ALA A 56 19.51 14.19 2.44
N ARG A 57 18.57 14.25 1.48
CA ARG A 57 17.69 15.43 1.28
C ARG A 57 16.29 15.14 1.82
N PRO A 58 16.01 15.41 3.12
CA PRO A 58 14.69 15.21 3.71
C PRO A 58 13.64 16.26 3.27
N ASP A 59 14.04 17.28 2.52
CA ASP A 59 13.22 18.50 2.33
C ASP A 59 12.29 18.47 1.10
N GLU A 60 12.52 17.58 0.13
CA GLU A 60 11.64 17.45 -1.05
C GLU A 60 10.70 16.26 -0.90
N PRO A 61 9.38 16.46 -0.99
CA PRO A 61 8.42 15.38 -0.89
C PRO A 61 8.43 14.55 -2.19
N LEU A 62 9.21 13.46 -2.21
CA LEU A 62 9.34 12.59 -3.39
C LEU A 62 8.10 11.72 -3.61
N PRO A 63 7.70 11.49 -4.88
CA PRO A 63 6.61 10.60 -5.21
C PRO A 63 6.94 9.13 -4.86
N ILE A 64 5.89 8.35 -4.62
CA ILE A 64 6.00 6.92 -4.36
C ILE A 64 5.50 6.11 -5.55
N LEU A 65 6.21 5.03 -5.86
CA LEU A 65 5.80 4.04 -6.84
C LEU A 65 5.15 2.86 -6.13
N ILE A 66 3.89 2.60 -6.46
CA ILE A 66 3.13 1.47 -5.94
C ILE A 66 2.95 0.45 -7.06
N ARG A 67 3.25 -0.82 -6.77
CA ARG A 67 3.11 -1.94 -7.69
C ARG A 67 2.25 -3.03 -7.06
N ALA A 68 1.28 -3.54 -7.83
CA ALA A 68 0.49 -4.70 -7.46
C ALA A 68 0.72 -5.82 -8.48
N THR A 69 0.97 -7.04 -8.02
CA THR A 69 1.12 -8.20 -8.91
C THR A 69 0.52 -9.46 -8.34
N ASN A 70 0.07 -10.32 -9.26
CA ASN A 70 -0.47 -11.62 -8.92
C ASN A 70 0.62 -12.71 -8.69
N GLY A 71 1.90 -12.34 -8.68
CA GLY A 71 3.00 -13.25 -8.34
C GLY A 71 3.23 -14.39 -9.34
N LYS A 72 2.64 -14.33 -10.53
CA LYS A 72 2.87 -15.35 -11.57
C LYS A 72 4.29 -15.22 -12.17
N SER A 73 4.93 -16.36 -12.43
CA SER A 73 6.25 -16.41 -13.07
C SER A 73 6.19 -15.92 -14.53
N ARG A 74 7.37 -15.68 -15.11
CA ARG A 74 7.54 -15.31 -16.51
C ARG A 74 7.04 -16.39 -17.47
N GLU A 75 7.11 -17.68 -17.10
CA GLU A 75 6.53 -18.76 -17.93
C GLU A 75 5.00 -18.66 -18.08
N ARG A 76 4.30 -18.01 -17.13
CA ARG A 76 2.86 -17.74 -17.23
C ARG A 76 2.58 -16.25 -17.45
N ALA A 77 3.32 -15.64 -18.37
CA ALA A 77 3.20 -14.22 -18.71
C ALA A 77 1.77 -13.82 -19.11
N SER A 78 1.06 -14.64 -19.87
CA SER A 78 -0.32 -14.35 -20.33
C SER A 78 -1.33 -14.23 -19.19
N ALA A 79 -1.08 -14.94 -18.07
CA ALA A 79 -1.90 -14.85 -16.86
C ALA A 79 -1.30 -13.90 -15.82
N LYS A 80 -0.21 -13.19 -16.12
CA LYS A 80 0.50 -12.34 -15.18
C LYS A 80 -0.08 -10.93 -15.21
N ILE A 81 -0.64 -10.52 -14.08
CA ILE A 81 -1.14 -9.17 -13.88
C ILE A 81 -0.08 -8.38 -13.11
N LYS A 82 0.34 -7.25 -13.70
CA LYS A 82 1.21 -6.25 -13.08
C LYS A 82 0.58 -4.88 -13.27
N LEU A 83 0.24 -4.24 -12.16
CA LEU A 83 -0.27 -2.88 -12.12
C LEU A 83 0.79 -2.01 -11.46
N SER A 84 0.99 -0.80 -11.96
CA SER A 84 1.91 0.17 -11.39
C SER A 84 1.32 1.57 -11.48
N THR A 85 1.38 2.33 -10.41
CA THR A 85 0.96 3.73 -10.38
C THR A 85 1.98 4.56 -9.59
N VAL A 86 2.12 5.83 -9.97
CA VAL A 86 2.97 6.81 -9.30
C VAL A 86 2.04 7.76 -8.53
N VAL A 87 2.30 7.93 -7.24
CA VAL A 87 1.49 8.77 -6.36
C VAL A 87 2.37 9.90 -5.87
N GLU A 88 1.93 11.13 -6.15
CA GLU A 88 2.54 12.35 -5.64
C GLU A 88 2.34 12.46 -4.13
N ALA A 89 3.25 13.16 -3.45
CA ALA A 89 3.22 13.27 -2.01
C ALA A 89 1.99 14.03 -1.46
N ASP A 90 1.46 14.99 -2.24
CA ASP A 90 0.28 15.78 -1.86
C ASP A 90 -1.00 14.92 -1.83
N ALA A 91 -1.16 14.03 -2.82
CA ALA A 91 -2.31 13.15 -2.96
C ALA A 91 -2.21 11.84 -2.14
N LEU A 92 -1.15 11.68 -1.34
CA LEU A 92 -0.86 10.45 -0.61
C LEU A 92 -1.97 10.08 0.39
N GLY A 93 -2.49 11.08 1.11
CA GLY A 93 -3.54 10.87 2.12
C GLY A 93 -4.83 10.32 1.51
N GLU A 94 -5.30 10.95 0.43
CA GLU A 94 -6.50 10.51 -0.30
C GLU A 94 -6.31 9.13 -0.93
N PHE A 95 -5.12 8.89 -1.50
CA PHE A 95 -4.77 7.61 -2.08
C PHE A 95 -4.88 6.48 -1.05
N PHE A 96 -4.26 6.64 0.13
CA PHE A 96 -4.30 5.60 1.16
C PHE A 96 -5.68 5.41 1.79
N ALA A 97 -6.51 6.46 1.84
CA ALA A 97 -7.90 6.34 2.28
C ALA A 97 -8.69 5.43 1.33
N LYS A 98 -8.65 5.68 0.01
CA LYS A 98 -9.30 4.84 -1.00
C LYS A 98 -8.72 3.42 -1.02
N TYR A 99 -7.39 3.31 -0.96
CA TYR A 99 -6.68 2.04 -0.91
C TYR A 99 -7.10 1.17 0.29
N ALA A 100 -7.25 1.78 1.47
CA ALA A 100 -7.66 1.07 2.68
C ALA A 100 -9.08 0.49 2.56
N GLU A 101 -10.01 1.23 1.97
CA GLU A 101 -11.38 0.75 1.73
C GLU A 101 -11.38 -0.46 0.78
N ILE A 102 -10.62 -0.39 -0.32
CA ILE A 102 -10.48 -1.51 -1.27
C ILE A 102 -9.85 -2.74 -0.58
N CYS A 103 -8.82 -2.53 0.23
CA CYS A 103 -8.19 -3.60 0.98
C CYS A 103 -9.14 -4.26 1.99
N LYS A 104 -9.94 -3.48 2.71
CA LYS A 104 -10.97 -4.01 3.63
C LYS A 104 -12.01 -4.83 2.88
N ALA A 105 -12.48 -4.35 1.73
CA ALA A 105 -13.46 -5.06 0.90
C ALA A 105 -12.87 -6.33 0.25
N GLY A 106 -11.59 -6.31 -0.12
CA GLY A 106 -10.88 -7.40 -0.78
C GLY A 106 -10.38 -8.50 0.14
N MET A 107 -10.21 -8.24 1.45
CA MET A 107 -9.71 -9.20 2.46
C MET A 107 -10.72 -9.52 3.58
N PRO A 108 -11.97 -9.91 3.27
CA PRO A 108 -13.00 -10.14 4.29
C PRO A 108 -12.82 -11.45 5.07
N THR A 109 -12.03 -12.40 4.55
CA THR A 109 -11.88 -13.76 5.10
C THR A 109 -10.84 -13.88 6.21
N LEU A 110 -10.22 -12.76 6.62
CA LEU A 110 -9.25 -12.78 7.70
C LEU A 110 -9.92 -13.08 9.04
N LYS A 111 -9.29 -13.95 9.83
CA LYS A 111 -9.76 -14.29 11.19
C LYS A 111 -9.90 -13.00 12.01
N PRO A 112 -11.05 -12.75 12.65
CA PRO A 112 -11.24 -11.58 13.50
C PRO A 112 -10.17 -11.54 14.61
N ARG A 113 -9.61 -10.35 14.82
CA ARG A 113 -8.60 -10.15 15.87
C ARG A 113 -9.18 -10.52 17.23
N ASP A 114 -8.48 -11.40 17.95
CA ASP A 114 -8.84 -11.74 19.31
C ASP A 114 -8.72 -10.49 20.23
N LYS A 115 -9.86 -10.01 20.73
CA LYS A 115 -9.95 -8.85 21.63
C LYS A 115 -10.17 -9.27 23.09
N SER A 116 -10.09 -10.57 23.41
CA SER A 116 -10.42 -11.11 24.75
C SER A 116 -9.62 -10.41 25.86
N LYS A 117 -8.30 -10.29 25.70
CA LYS A 117 -7.40 -9.63 26.66
C LYS A 117 -7.68 -8.12 26.82
N LYS A 118 -8.05 -7.42 25.74
CA LYS A 118 -8.42 -5.98 25.79
C LYS A 118 -9.78 -5.78 26.47
N LYS A 119 -10.77 -6.64 26.21
CA LYS A 119 -12.08 -6.60 26.87
C LYS A 119 -11.98 -6.91 28.37
N ALA A 120 -11.14 -7.87 28.76
CA ALA A 120 -10.89 -8.19 30.17
C ALA A 120 -10.22 -7.02 30.92
N LYS A 121 -9.19 -6.39 30.33
CA LYS A 121 -8.57 -5.19 30.92
C LYS A 121 -9.51 -3.99 30.98
N ALA A 122 -10.38 -3.81 29.97
CA ALA A 122 -11.39 -2.74 29.98
C ALA A 122 -12.47 -2.95 31.06
N LYS A 123 -12.93 -4.19 31.27
CA LYS A 123 -13.84 -4.52 32.39
C LYS A 123 -13.16 -4.26 33.74
N LYS A 124 -11.91 -4.71 33.95
CA LYS A 124 -11.19 -4.49 35.21
C LYS A 124 -10.96 -3.01 35.52
N ARG A 125 -10.72 -2.17 34.51
CA ARG A 125 -10.62 -0.71 34.68
C ARG A 125 -11.97 -0.05 34.99
N LYS A 126 -13.08 -0.52 34.38
CA LYS A 126 -14.43 -0.03 34.70
C LYS A 126 -14.89 -0.39 36.11
N THR A 127 -14.50 -1.56 36.62
CA THR A 127 -14.85 -2.00 37.99
C THR A 127 -13.91 -1.41 39.06
N GLY A 128 -12.74 -0.90 38.68
CA GLY A 128 -11.74 -0.33 39.60
C GLY A 128 -11.84 1.18 39.86
N THR A 129 -12.79 1.89 39.25
CA THR A 129 -13.02 3.34 39.45
C THR A 129 -14.31 3.62 40.26
N ALA A 130 -14.76 2.65 41.06
CA ALA A 130 -15.88 2.82 41.99
C ALA A 130 -15.39 2.53 43.43
N VAL A 131 -14.60 3.44 43.98
CA VAL A 131 -14.38 3.56 45.43
C VAL A 131 -14.43 5.05 45.76
N PRO A 132 -15.53 5.56 46.35
CA PRO A 132 -15.53 6.86 47.03
C PRO A 132 -14.82 6.68 48.40
N PRO A 133 -14.07 7.68 48.85
CA PRO A 133 -14.60 8.57 49.87
C PRO A 133 -14.48 10.06 49.52
#